data_AF-A0AB38FHK2-F1
#
_entry.id   AF-A0AB38FHK2-F1
#
_cell.length_a   1.000
_cell.length_b   1.000
_cell.length_c   1.000
_cell.angle_alpha   90.00
_cell.angle_beta   90.00
_cell.angle_gamma   90.00
#
_symmetry.space_group_name_H-M   'P 1'
#
loop_
_entity.id
_entity.type
_entity.pdbx_description
1 polymer ?
#
loop_
_entity_poly.entity_id
_entity_poly.type
_entity_poly.pdbx_seq_one_letter_code
_entity_poly.pdbx_strand_id
1 'polypeptide(L)'
;MNLKDIAQWDTHALHAVQRSLSARAATIRFVQDRLADIGRLPAWQDDAADAARRRFRSAADDLSGEAAAIAVVEKLARDLVDAVTHLKTELEGVREAAAAHGMALSDNGDVTDGSPVDASVAARREELRAAARALILHAEDLVADAAAVLTRAADGATEPGEADRPGTGLSAPPPPPDGSPLDNRAYWDALPAAQRREVIEQHPEWVGNRDGIPSVVRHEANVTRFDDERSRWETERDRLRDRLDHTMFGGTFTDDDAELWYAEQKLRDLDNLEELVRAHPDGRLMLLDLQSGERTMTAFALGDPDTADHISVTTPGIDTTVASLRGMTEEAAALKAETERQLDLAGRSSDSVSTIAWLGYQPPTTTGPGNFDVPFIDQNLGRGWLVDSWQSGRATAGAPKLAAFYEGLDVASQTPDPHITALGHSYGSYTQGLALQDAGPRQPVDDAVFYGSPGFDSNDESDLGLTPRHGFVMRAHDDPITVADGFGRLGPDPVQTDLEQLSVREASTPDGVQREDANGHSEYPRPSGNGELRTSGYNMAVIVAGMPELAIR
;
A
#
# COMPACT_ATOMS: atom_id res chain seq x y z
N MET A 1 -25.76 -8.85 -8.91
CA MET A 1 -25.35 -9.73 -10.03
C MET A 1 -24.72 -10.99 -9.44
N ASN A 2 -24.49 -12.05 -10.22
CA ASN A 2 -23.79 -13.25 -9.74
C ASN A 2 -22.83 -13.82 -10.81
N LEU A 3 -22.01 -14.82 -10.45
CA LEU A 3 -21.00 -15.40 -11.36
C LEU A 3 -21.61 -16.13 -12.57
N LYS A 4 -22.84 -16.62 -12.43
CA LYS A 4 -23.57 -17.24 -13.55
C LYS A 4 -23.99 -16.20 -14.59
N ASP A 5 -24.38 -15.01 -14.16
CA ASP A 5 -24.71 -13.91 -15.08
C ASP A 5 -23.48 -13.57 -15.95
N ILE A 6 -22.30 -13.44 -15.33
CA ILE A 6 -21.02 -13.20 -16.02
C ILE A 6 -20.71 -14.31 -17.03
N ALA A 7 -20.84 -15.58 -16.61
CA ALA A 7 -20.59 -16.71 -17.48
C ALA A 7 -21.50 -16.73 -18.73
N GLN A 8 -22.73 -16.24 -18.59
CA GLN A 8 -23.74 -16.22 -19.66
C GLN A 8 -23.60 -15.04 -20.63
N TRP A 9 -22.77 -14.03 -20.35
CA TRP A 9 -22.56 -12.91 -21.26
C TRP A 9 -21.99 -13.35 -22.62
N ASP A 10 -22.59 -12.83 -23.69
CA ASP A 10 -22.30 -13.20 -25.08
C ASP A 10 -21.46 -12.13 -25.79
N THR A 11 -20.15 -12.39 -25.89
CA THR A 11 -19.21 -11.52 -26.60
C THR A 11 -19.44 -11.50 -28.11
N HIS A 12 -20.03 -12.56 -28.70
CA HIS A 12 -20.36 -12.57 -30.13
C HIS A 12 -21.49 -11.59 -30.45
N ALA A 13 -22.48 -11.46 -29.56
CA ALA A 13 -23.53 -10.47 -29.69
C ALA A 13 -22.96 -9.04 -29.67
N LEU A 14 -22.04 -8.75 -28.73
CA LEU A 14 -21.37 -7.45 -28.64
C LEU A 14 -20.55 -7.14 -29.91
N HIS A 15 -19.80 -8.12 -30.45
CA HIS A 15 -19.10 -7.96 -31.72
C HIS A 15 -20.03 -7.72 -32.92
N ALA A 16 -21.23 -8.31 -32.91
CA ALA A 16 -22.22 -8.06 -33.96
C ALA A 16 -22.74 -6.61 -33.89
N VAL A 17 -23.01 -6.11 -32.68
CA VAL A 17 -23.40 -4.71 -32.44
C VAL A 17 -22.28 -3.76 -32.88
N GLN A 18 -21.05 -4.00 -32.44
CA GLN A 18 -19.85 -3.23 -32.83
C GLN A 18 -19.76 -3.11 -34.35
N ARG A 19 -19.75 -4.23 -35.09
CA ARG A 19 -19.62 -4.21 -36.56
C ARG A 19 -20.76 -3.43 -37.24
N SER A 20 -21.97 -3.57 -36.72
CA SER A 20 -23.14 -2.83 -37.23
C SER A 20 -22.98 -1.32 -37.03
N LEU A 21 -22.55 -0.90 -35.84
CA LEU A 21 -22.31 0.51 -35.51
C LEU A 21 -21.16 1.10 -36.32
N SER A 22 -20.04 0.37 -36.48
CA SER A 22 -18.91 0.80 -37.32
C SER A 22 -19.34 1.07 -38.78
N ALA A 23 -20.17 0.19 -39.35
CA ALA A 23 -20.68 0.36 -40.72
C ALA A 23 -21.59 1.59 -40.84
N ARG A 24 -22.43 1.86 -39.82
CA ARG A 24 -23.28 3.06 -39.76
C ARG A 24 -22.46 4.33 -39.61
N ALA A 25 -21.47 4.35 -38.73
CA ALA A 25 -20.56 5.48 -38.54
C ALA A 25 -19.79 5.81 -39.83
N ALA A 26 -19.31 4.78 -40.55
CA ALA A 26 -18.67 4.97 -41.86
C ALA A 26 -19.63 5.56 -42.90
N THR A 27 -20.90 5.12 -42.91
CA THR A 27 -21.92 5.65 -43.83
C THR A 27 -22.25 7.11 -43.55
N ILE A 28 -22.41 7.49 -42.28
CA ILE A 28 -22.71 8.88 -41.90
C ILE A 28 -21.55 9.80 -42.29
N ARG A 29 -20.31 9.43 -41.96
CA ARG A 29 -19.11 10.18 -42.38
C ARG A 29 -19.05 10.37 -43.90
N PHE A 30 -19.30 9.30 -44.66
CA PHE A 30 -19.36 9.39 -46.12
C PHE A 30 -20.42 10.39 -46.59
N VAL A 31 -21.63 10.38 -46.01
CA VAL A 31 -22.69 11.33 -46.37
C VAL A 31 -22.29 12.77 -46.01
N GLN A 32 -21.69 13.00 -44.84
CA GLN A 32 -21.19 14.31 -44.43
C GLN A 32 -20.15 14.86 -45.42
N ASP A 33 -19.18 14.05 -45.81
CA ASP A 33 -18.15 14.43 -46.79
C ASP A 33 -18.77 14.80 -48.15
N ARG A 34 -19.79 14.04 -48.59
CA ARG A 34 -20.51 14.32 -49.84
C ARG A 34 -21.33 15.61 -49.76
N LEU A 35 -22.00 15.87 -48.64
CA LEU A 35 -22.75 17.12 -48.42
C LEU A 35 -21.80 18.32 -48.42
N ALA A 36 -20.65 18.20 -47.76
CA ALA A 36 -19.63 19.25 -47.74
C ALA A 36 -19.07 19.53 -49.14
N ASP A 37 -18.78 18.50 -49.93
CA ASP A 37 -18.25 18.64 -51.30
C ASP A 37 -19.28 19.27 -52.26
N ILE A 38 -20.52 18.76 -52.27
CA ILE A 38 -21.61 19.31 -53.09
C ILE A 38 -21.90 20.76 -52.68
N GLY A 39 -21.86 21.05 -51.38
CA GLY A 39 -22.13 22.36 -50.81
C GLY A 39 -21.10 23.43 -51.17
N ARG A 40 -19.94 23.09 -51.78
CA ARG A 40 -18.93 24.10 -52.20
C ARG A 40 -19.48 25.07 -53.24
N LEU A 41 -20.25 24.56 -54.20
CA LEU A 41 -20.89 25.34 -55.27
C LEU A 41 -19.91 26.35 -55.94
N PRO A 42 -18.73 25.93 -56.42
CA PRO A 42 -17.62 26.85 -56.74
C PRO A 42 -17.91 27.83 -57.90
N ALA A 43 -18.81 27.45 -58.82
CA ALA A 43 -19.17 28.24 -59.99
C ALA A 43 -20.37 29.19 -59.77
N TRP A 44 -21.01 29.18 -58.59
CA TRP A 44 -22.21 29.98 -58.29
C TRP A 44 -21.93 30.94 -57.12
N GLN A 45 -21.93 32.26 -57.38
CA GLN A 45 -21.49 33.28 -56.42
C GLN A 45 -22.51 34.42 -56.35
N ASP A 46 -23.57 34.21 -55.57
CA ASP A 46 -24.58 35.21 -55.20
C ASP A 46 -25.16 34.90 -53.80
N ASP A 47 -26.08 35.75 -53.33
CA ASP A 47 -26.71 35.61 -52.01
C ASP A 47 -27.49 34.29 -51.85
N ALA A 48 -28.04 33.74 -52.95
CA ALA A 48 -28.76 32.47 -52.94
C ALA A 48 -27.79 31.29 -52.83
N ALA A 49 -26.63 31.36 -53.48
CA ALA A 49 -25.53 30.40 -53.31
C ALA A 49 -25.04 30.39 -51.87
N ASP A 50 -24.90 31.55 -51.23
CA ASP A 50 -24.51 31.64 -49.82
C ASP A 50 -25.57 31.10 -48.87
N ALA A 51 -26.86 31.33 -49.16
CA ALA A 51 -27.94 30.69 -48.42
C ALA A 51 -27.93 29.16 -48.56
N ALA A 52 -27.66 28.64 -49.76
CA ALA A 52 -27.52 27.21 -50.01
C ALA A 52 -26.32 26.61 -49.26
N ARG A 53 -25.14 27.26 -49.30
CA ARG A 53 -23.95 26.86 -48.53
C ARG A 53 -24.22 26.75 -47.04
N ARG A 54 -24.97 27.71 -46.47
CA ARG A 54 -25.38 27.67 -45.06
C ARG A 54 -26.28 26.47 -44.75
N ARG A 55 -27.21 26.12 -45.64
CA ARG A 55 -28.09 24.95 -45.48
C ARG A 55 -27.35 23.62 -45.57
N PHE A 56 -26.39 23.48 -46.50
CA PHE A 56 -25.55 22.29 -46.57
C PHE A 56 -24.69 22.10 -45.32
N ARG A 57 -24.11 23.19 -44.80
CA ARG A 57 -23.37 23.16 -43.53
C ARG A 57 -24.26 22.73 -42.37
N SER A 58 -25.41 23.36 -42.18
CA SER A 58 -26.37 22.97 -41.14
C SER A 58 -26.75 21.49 -41.22
N ALA A 59 -27.01 20.95 -42.41
CA ALA A 59 -27.36 19.53 -42.56
C ALA A 59 -26.18 18.58 -42.26
N ALA A 60 -24.94 18.99 -42.59
CA ALA A 60 -23.75 18.23 -42.22
C ALA A 60 -23.46 18.30 -40.71
N ASP A 61 -23.72 19.44 -40.09
CA ASP A 61 -23.59 19.67 -38.65
C ASP A 61 -24.64 18.84 -37.88
N ASP A 62 -25.90 18.79 -38.33
CA ASP A 62 -26.96 17.98 -37.72
C ASP A 62 -26.58 16.48 -37.70
N LEU A 63 -25.95 15.98 -38.77
CA LEU A 63 -25.43 14.61 -38.84
C LEU A 63 -24.25 14.35 -37.90
N SER A 64 -23.55 15.40 -37.43
CA SER A 64 -22.40 15.25 -36.55
C SER A 64 -22.79 14.83 -35.14
N GLY A 65 -23.95 15.27 -34.64
CA GLY A 65 -24.48 14.83 -33.35
C GLY A 65 -24.85 13.35 -33.35
N GLU A 66 -25.55 12.88 -34.39
CA GLU A 66 -25.88 11.46 -34.55
C GLU A 66 -24.62 10.58 -34.72
N ALA A 67 -23.63 11.08 -35.47
CA ALA A 67 -22.35 10.40 -35.64
C ALA A 67 -21.59 10.28 -34.31
N ALA A 68 -21.64 11.30 -33.45
CA ALA A 68 -21.01 11.29 -32.14
C ALA A 68 -21.62 10.23 -31.23
N ALA A 69 -22.96 10.19 -31.13
CA ALA A 69 -23.65 9.18 -30.32
C ALA A 69 -23.34 7.75 -30.80
N ILE A 70 -23.34 7.51 -32.12
CA ILE A 70 -22.98 6.20 -32.68
C ILE A 70 -21.52 5.84 -32.36
N ALA A 71 -20.59 6.79 -32.48
CA ALA A 71 -19.18 6.55 -32.20
C ALA A 71 -18.92 6.20 -30.72
N VAL A 72 -19.61 6.87 -29.79
CA VAL A 72 -19.55 6.59 -28.35
C VAL A 72 -20.08 5.19 -28.05
N VAL A 73 -21.24 4.80 -28.59
CA VAL A 73 -21.80 3.45 -28.38
C VAL A 73 -20.97 2.38 -29.08
N GLU A 74 -20.38 2.68 -30.23
CA GLU A 74 -19.46 1.77 -30.91
C GLU A 74 -18.20 1.52 -30.07
N LYS A 75 -17.64 2.57 -29.46
CA LYS A 75 -16.53 2.45 -28.52
C LYS A 75 -16.93 1.63 -27.30
N LEU A 76 -18.06 1.95 -26.66
CA LEU A 76 -18.55 1.18 -25.53
C LEU A 76 -18.69 -0.31 -25.88
N ALA A 77 -19.21 -0.65 -27.06
CA ALA A 77 -19.33 -2.04 -27.49
C ALA A 77 -17.96 -2.73 -27.65
N ARG A 78 -16.91 -2.01 -28.06
CA ARG A 78 -15.54 -2.54 -28.08
C ARG A 78 -15.01 -2.75 -26.67
N ASP A 79 -15.12 -1.72 -25.84
CA ASP A 79 -14.60 -1.74 -24.46
C ASP A 79 -15.29 -2.87 -23.66
N LEU A 80 -16.60 -3.07 -23.86
CA LEU A 80 -17.36 -4.18 -23.26
C LEU A 80 -16.91 -5.56 -23.74
N VAL A 81 -16.52 -5.72 -25.01
CA VAL A 81 -15.98 -7.01 -25.48
C VAL A 81 -14.73 -7.35 -24.68
N ASP A 82 -13.80 -6.40 -24.55
CA ASP A 82 -12.53 -6.62 -23.88
C ASP A 82 -12.75 -6.88 -22.38
N ALA A 83 -13.58 -6.06 -21.71
CA ALA A 83 -13.90 -6.21 -20.29
C ALA A 83 -14.63 -7.53 -19.97
N VAL A 84 -15.66 -7.89 -20.75
CA VAL A 84 -16.38 -9.17 -20.56
C VAL A 84 -15.48 -10.36 -20.83
N THR A 85 -14.59 -10.28 -21.83
CA THR A 85 -13.63 -11.34 -22.13
C THR A 85 -12.65 -11.54 -20.98
N HIS A 86 -12.15 -10.45 -20.39
CA HIS A 86 -11.29 -10.50 -19.21
C HIS A 86 -12.01 -11.14 -18.02
N LEU A 87 -13.19 -10.63 -17.63
CA LEU A 87 -13.97 -11.18 -16.51
C LEU A 87 -14.29 -12.66 -16.66
N LYS A 88 -14.61 -13.11 -17.87
CA LYS A 88 -14.86 -14.54 -18.14
C LYS A 88 -13.58 -15.37 -18.01
N THR A 89 -12.43 -14.83 -18.42
CA THR A 89 -11.14 -15.52 -18.28
C THR A 89 -10.76 -15.68 -16.81
N GLU A 90 -10.88 -14.60 -16.02
CA GLU A 90 -10.63 -14.64 -14.58
C GLU A 90 -11.59 -15.60 -13.85
N LEU A 91 -12.88 -15.59 -14.20
CA LEU A 91 -13.87 -16.52 -13.62
C LEU A 91 -13.51 -17.99 -13.87
N GLU A 92 -13.09 -18.34 -15.08
CA GLU A 92 -12.64 -19.71 -15.35
C GLU A 92 -11.36 -20.04 -14.56
N GLY A 93 -10.42 -19.10 -14.42
CA GLY A 93 -9.24 -19.26 -13.56
C GLY A 93 -9.59 -19.56 -12.09
N VAL A 94 -10.53 -18.81 -11.50
CA VAL A 94 -11.00 -19.06 -10.13
C VAL A 94 -11.68 -20.44 -10.01
N ARG A 95 -12.46 -20.86 -11.01
CA ARG A 95 -13.10 -22.18 -11.04
C ARG A 95 -12.08 -23.31 -11.13
N GLU A 96 -11.07 -23.17 -11.98
CA GLU A 96 -9.98 -24.14 -12.11
C GLU A 96 -9.18 -24.24 -10.80
N ALA A 97 -8.87 -23.11 -10.18
CA ALA A 97 -8.19 -23.06 -8.89
C ALA A 97 -9.00 -23.74 -7.78
N ALA A 98 -10.32 -23.51 -7.71
CA ALA A 98 -11.20 -24.20 -6.77
C ALA A 98 -11.20 -25.72 -7.00
N ALA A 99 -11.36 -26.16 -8.26
CA ALA A 99 -11.41 -27.57 -8.62
C ALA A 99 -10.09 -28.31 -8.31
N ALA A 100 -8.95 -27.65 -8.52
CA ALA A 100 -7.63 -28.21 -8.22
C ALA A 100 -7.46 -28.56 -6.73
N HIS A 101 -8.18 -27.87 -5.85
CA HIS A 101 -8.16 -28.06 -4.40
C HIS A 101 -9.39 -28.82 -3.87
N GLY A 102 -10.17 -29.44 -4.76
CA GLY A 102 -11.38 -30.20 -4.37
C GLY A 102 -12.51 -29.32 -3.80
N MET A 103 -12.48 -28.02 -4.09
CA MET A 103 -13.50 -27.05 -3.69
C MET A 103 -14.46 -26.79 -4.85
N ALA A 104 -15.68 -26.37 -4.53
CA ALA A 104 -16.67 -25.92 -5.50
C ALA A 104 -17.06 -24.46 -5.25
N LEU A 105 -16.92 -23.64 -6.29
CA LEU A 105 -17.38 -22.25 -6.32
C LEU A 105 -18.84 -22.21 -6.74
N SER A 106 -19.71 -21.64 -5.90
CA SER A 106 -21.12 -21.43 -6.21
C SER A 106 -21.35 -20.12 -6.96
N ASP A 107 -22.52 -19.99 -7.59
CA ASP A 107 -22.86 -18.82 -8.41
C ASP A 107 -22.83 -17.50 -7.62
N ASN A 108 -23.12 -17.53 -6.31
CA ASN A 108 -23.09 -16.37 -5.43
C ASN A 108 -21.68 -16.03 -4.87
N GLY A 109 -20.63 -16.74 -5.32
CA GLY A 109 -19.25 -16.49 -4.90
C GLY A 109 -18.84 -17.18 -3.60
N ASP A 110 -19.69 -18.06 -3.05
CA ASP A 110 -19.29 -18.91 -1.93
C ASP A 110 -18.44 -20.09 -2.40
N VAL A 111 -17.56 -20.54 -1.53
CA VAL A 111 -16.71 -21.71 -1.76
C VAL A 111 -17.09 -22.78 -0.74
N THR A 112 -17.45 -23.96 -1.25
CA THR A 112 -17.85 -25.13 -0.45
C THR A 112 -16.83 -26.25 -0.60
N ASP A 113 -16.60 -27.00 0.47
CA ASP A 113 -15.69 -28.14 0.52
C ASP A 113 -16.38 -29.41 1.05
N GLY A 114 -15.76 -30.57 0.81
CA GLY A 114 -16.23 -31.87 1.29
C GLY A 114 -15.35 -32.49 2.38
N SER A 115 -14.34 -31.78 2.91
CA SER A 115 -13.29 -32.33 3.78
C SER A 115 -13.08 -31.53 5.08
N PRO A 116 -12.43 -32.09 6.11
CA PRO A 116 -12.16 -31.37 7.37
C PRO A 116 -11.18 -30.21 7.14
N VAL A 117 -11.40 -29.11 7.87
CA VAL A 117 -10.71 -27.83 7.68
C VAL A 117 -9.34 -27.83 8.37
N ASP A 118 -8.28 -27.89 7.57
CA ASP A 118 -6.92 -27.44 7.91
C ASP A 118 -6.82 -25.91 7.64
N ALA A 119 -5.94 -25.19 8.34
CA ALA A 119 -5.66 -23.77 8.15
C ALA A 119 -5.30 -23.40 6.68
N SER A 120 -4.52 -24.23 5.99
CA SER A 120 -4.16 -24.04 4.57
C SER A 120 -5.39 -24.08 3.66
N VAL A 121 -6.31 -25.01 3.91
CA VAL A 121 -7.59 -25.11 3.18
C VAL A 121 -8.48 -23.90 3.49
N ALA A 122 -8.45 -23.39 4.72
CA ALA A 122 -9.19 -22.19 5.09
C ALA A 122 -8.66 -20.93 4.39
N ALA A 123 -7.34 -20.73 4.37
CA ALA A 123 -6.69 -19.63 3.66
C ALA A 123 -7.05 -19.64 2.16
N ARG A 124 -6.87 -20.80 1.51
CA ARG A 124 -7.19 -20.96 0.10
C ARG A 124 -8.67 -20.72 -0.23
N ARG A 125 -9.57 -21.10 0.69
CA ARG A 125 -11.00 -20.83 0.56
C ARG A 125 -11.28 -19.32 0.55
N GLU A 126 -10.60 -18.56 1.41
CA GLU A 126 -10.80 -17.12 1.50
C GLU A 126 -10.23 -16.40 0.27
N GLU A 127 -9.07 -16.84 -0.26
CA GLU A 127 -8.53 -16.32 -1.53
C GLU A 127 -9.53 -16.44 -2.68
N LEU A 128 -10.14 -17.62 -2.84
CA LEU A 128 -11.13 -17.87 -3.88
C LEU A 128 -12.40 -17.04 -3.68
N ARG A 129 -12.82 -16.80 -2.42
CA ARG A 129 -13.95 -15.92 -2.12
C ARG A 129 -13.64 -14.46 -2.43
N ALA A 130 -12.46 -13.96 -2.07
CA ALA A 130 -12.04 -12.60 -2.38
C ALA A 130 -12.00 -12.38 -3.90
N ALA A 131 -11.44 -13.32 -4.65
CA ALA A 131 -11.45 -13.29 -6.12
C ALA A 131 -12.89 -13.27 -6.69
N ALA A 132 -13.78 -14.13 -6.19
CA ALA A 132 -15.17 -14.14 -6.61
C ALA A 132 -15.92 -12.83 -6.29
N ARG A 133 -15.69 -12.23 -5.11
CA ARG A 133 -16.25 -10.93 -4.73
C ARG A 133 -15.78 -9.82 -5.67
N ALA A 134 -14.49 -9.78 -5.98
CA ALA A 134 -13.91 -8.79 -6.91
C ALA A 134 -14.54 -8.89 -8.31
N LEU A 135 -14.73 -10.11 -8.84
CA LEU A 135 -15.38 -10.32 -10.13
C LEU A 135 -16.84 -9.85 -10.16
N ILE A 136 -17.59 -10.08 -9.08
CA ILE A 136 -18.98 -9.60 -8.98
C ILE A 136 -19.02 -8.08 -8.93
N LEU A 137 -18.18 -7.45 -8.11
CA LEU A 137 -18.11 -5.99 -8.00
C LEU A 137 -17.75 -5.33 -9.33
N HIS A 138 -16.74 -5.84 -10.03
CA HIS A 138 -16.34 -5.32 -11.32
C HIS A 138 -17.44 -5.54 -12.39
N ALA A 139 -18.12 -6.69 -12.37
CA ALA A 139 -19.25 -6.93 -13.28
C ALA A 139 -20.44 -5.98 -13.05
N GLU A 140 -20.72 -5.61 -11.80
CA GLU A 140 -21.79 -4.66 -11.46
C GLU A 140 -21.44 -3.24 -11.93
N ASP A 141 -20.20 -2.81 -11.71
CA ASP A 141 -19.69 -1.52 -12.16
C ASP A 141 -19.69 -1.40 -13.69
N LEU A 142 -19.22 -2.45 -14.38
CA LEU A 142 -19.24 -2.55 -15.84
C LEU A 142 -20.64 -2.31 -16.43
N VAL A 143 -21.67 -2.86 -15.80
CA VAL A 143 -23.06 -2.67 -16.23
C VAL A 143 -23.58 -1.27 -15.90
N ALA A 144 -23.20 -0.70 -14.76
CA ALA A 144 -23.56 0.66 -14.40
C ALA A 144 -22.95 1.69 -15.39
N ASP A 145 -21.68 1.54 -15.72
CA ASP A 145 -20.97 2.39 -16.68
C ASP A 145 -21.55 2.29 -18.08
N ALA A 146 -21.80 1.06 -18.55
CA ALA A 146 -22.45 0.85 -19.83
C ALA A 146 -23.83 1.52 -19.88
N ALA A 147 -24.62 1.41 -18.81
CA ALA A 147 -25.93 2.06 -18.74
C ALA A 147 -25.80 3.59 -18.76
N ALA A 148 -24.84 4.17 -18.04
CA ALA A 148 -24.58 5.60 -18.03
C ALA A 148 -24.18 6.13 -19.41
N VAL A 149 -23.24 5.45 -20.08
CA VAL A 149 -22.81 5.82 -21.45
C VAL A 149 -23.96 5.71 -22.44
N LEU A 150 -24.75 4.64 -22.40
CA LEU A 150 -25.92 4.46 -23.27
C LEU A 150 -26.98 5.54 -23.03
N THR A 151 -27.20 5.95 -21.78
CA THR A 151 -28.16 6.99 -21.41
C THR A 151 -27.74 8.34 -21.97
N ARG A 152 -26.47 8.73 -21.79
CA ARG A 152 -25.93 9.97 -22.38
C ARG A 152 -26.07 10.00 -23.90
N ALA A 153 -25.74 8.89 -24.56
CA ALA A 153 -25.88 8.76 -26.01
C ALA A 153 -27.34 8.87 -26.47
N ALA A 154 -28.28 8.30 -25.71
CA ALA A 154 -29.72 8.39 -26.01
C ALA A 154 -30.28 9.82 -25.80
N ASP A 155 -29.77 10.54 -24.82
CA ASP A 155 -30.18 11.93 -24.51
C ASP A 155 -29.53 12.96 -25.45
N GLY A 156 -28.67 12.53 -26.38
CA GLY A 156 -27.93 13.41 -27.28
C GLY A 156 -26.87 14.26 -26.56
N ALA A 157 -26.49 13.87 -25.35
CA ALA A 157 -25.47 14.54 -24.53
C ALA A 157 -24.06 14.05 -24.89
N THR A 158 -23.75 13.98 -26.19
CA THR A 158 -22.44 13.55 -26.71
C THR A 158 -21.85 14.58 -27.67
N GLU A 159 -20.54 14.79 -27.61
CA GLU A 159 -19.83 15.73 -28.47
C GLU A 159 -19.04 15.03 -29.60
N PRO A 160 -18.87 15.69 -30.77
CA PRO A 160 -17.96 15.20 -31.80
C PRO A 160 -16.54 14.99 -31.24
N GLY A 161 -15.99 13.79 -31.47
CA GLY A 161 -14.65 13.40 -30.98
C GLY A 161 -14.60 12.94 -29.53
N GLU A 162 -15.73 12.90 -28.80
CA GLU A 162 -15.77 12.43 -27.41
C GLU A 162 -15.33 10.97 -27.25
N ALA A 163 -15.67 10.11 -28.21
CA ALA A 163 -15.23 8.73 -28.21
C ALA A 163 -13.70 8.59 -28.23
N ASP A 164 -12.97 9.57 -28.76
CA ASP A 164 -11.50 9.56 -28.79
C ASP A 164 -10.87 10.23 -27.56
N ARG A 165 -11.69 10.82 -26.66
CA ARG A 165 -11.20 11.45 -25.42
C ARG A 165 -10.97 10.36 -24.34
N PRO A 166 -9.88 10.46 -23.55
CA PRO A 166 -9.70 9.64 -22.35
C PRO A 166 -10.84 9.84 -21.34
N GLY A 167 -11.21 8.80 -20.58
CA GLY A 167 -12.20 8.90 -19.50
C GLY A 167 -13.68 8.95 -19.94
N THR A 168 -13.99 8.74 -21.22
CA THR A 168 -15.38 8.77 -21.73
C THR A 168 -16.01 7.39 -21.91
N GLY A 169 -15.28 6.33 -21.57
CA GLY A 169 -15.70 4.93 -21.68
C GLY A 169 -16.02 4.29 -20.33
N LEU A 170 -15.71 3.00 -20.21
CA LEU A 170 -15.71 2.28 -18.95
C LEU A 170 -14.61 2.83 -18.05
N SER A 171 -14.93 3.08 -16.79
CA SER A 171 -14.00 3.51 -15.75
C SER A 171 -13.56 2.32 -14.90
N ALA A 172 -12.54 2.51 -14.07
CA ALA A 172 -12.16 1.51 -13.08
C ALA A 172 -13.09 1.61 -11.85
N PRO A 173 -13.61 0.49 -11.32
CA PRO A 173 -14.36 0.52 -10.08
C PRO A 173 -13.47 0.98 -8.92
N PRO A 174 -14.02 1.63 -7.88
CA PRO A 174 -13.28 1.89 -6.65
C PRO A 174 -12.94 0.57 -5.93
N PRO A 175 -11.82 0.51 -5.20
CA PRO A 175 -11.50 -0.63 -4.37
C PRO A 175 -12.54 -0.81 -3.24
N PRO A 176 -12.68 -2.02 -2.67
CA PRO A 176 -13.54 -2.24 -1.52
C PRO A 176 -13.15 -1.31 -0.35
N PRO A 177 -14.11 -0.59 0.27
CA PRO A 177 -13.81 0.44 1.27
C PRO A 177 -13.03 -0.11 2.48
N ASP A 178 -13.42 -1.28 2.98
CA ASP A 178 -12.81 -1.98 4.11
C ASP A 178 -12.18 -3.31 3.68
N GLY A 179 -11.60 -3.35 2.48
CA GLY A 179 -10.99 -4.56 1.93
C GLY A 179 -9.78 -5.03 2.73
N SER A 180 -9.73 -6.32 3.06
CA SER A 180 -8.50 -6.97 3.55
C SER A 180 -7.38 -6.87 2.50
N PRO A 181 -6.11 -7.10 2.87
CA PRO A 181 -5.04 -7.16 1.88
C PRO A 181 -5.34 -8.12 0.72
N LEU A 182 -5.98 -9.23 1.01
CA LEU A 182 -6.45 -10.20 0.02
C LEU A 182 -7.56 -9.63 -0.89
N ASP A 183 -8.53 -8.89 -0.34
CA ASP A 183 -9.55 -8.21 -1.16
C ASP A 183 -8.94 -7.15 -2.07
N ASN A 184 -7.95 -6.39 -1.57
CA ASN A 184 -7.25 -5.37 -2.36
C ASN A 184 -6.46 -6.01 -3.51
N ARG A 185 -5.81 -7.15 -3.25
CA ARG A 185 -5.12 -7.94 -4.28
C ARG A 185 -6.08 -8.44 -5.34
N ALA A 186 -7.20 -9.05 -4.92
CA ALA A 186 -8.23 -9.56 -5.83
C ALA A 186 -8.86 -8.44 -6.68
N TYR A 187 -9.09 -7.27 -6.07
CA TYR A 187 -9.52 -6.07 -6.79
C TYR A 187 -8.55 -5.70 -7.89
N TRP A 188 -7.26 -5.54 -7.57
CA TRP A 188 -6.25 -5.14 -8.55
C TRP A 188 -6.08 -6.16 -9.68
N ASP A 189 -6.09 -7.45 -9.33
CA ASP A 189 -5.94 -8.53 -10.31
C ASP A 189 -7.13 -8.60 -11.27
N ALA A 190 -8.34 -8.29 -10.81
CA ALA A 190 -9.54 -8.27 -11.63
C ALA A 190 -9.64 -7.08 -12.60
N LEU A 191 -8.73 -6.08 -12.50
CA LEU A 191 -8.69 -4.95 -13.42
C LEU A 191 -7.86 -5.28 -14.69
N PRO A 192 -8.39 -5.02 -15.89
CA PRO A 192 -7.62 -4.92 -17.12
C PRO A 192 -6.51 -3.87 -17.03
N ALA A 193 -5.46 -4.05 -17.83
CA ALA A 193 -4.30 -3.15 -17.85
C ALA A 193 -4.64 -1.66 -18.08
N ALA A 194 -5.69 -1.37 -18.86
CA ALA A 194 -6.15 0.00 -19.09
C ALA A 194 -6.74 0.65 -17.82
N GLN A 195 -7.60 -0.09 -17.10
CA GLN A 195 -8.18 0.36 -15.83
C GLN A 195 -7.11 0.47 -14.73
N ARG A 196 -6.14 -0.45 -14.66
CA ARG A 196 -5.00 -0.33 -13.74
C ARG A 196 -4.22 0.96 -13.93
N ARG A 197 -3.96 1.35 -15.18
CA ARG A 197 -3.29 2.62 -15.51
C ARG A 197 -4.15 3.83 -15.14
N GLU A 198 -5.44 3.78 -15.46
CA GLU A 198 -6.39 4.81 -15.07
C GLU A 198 -6.39 5.03 -13.55
N VAL A 199 -6.41 3.95 -12.76
CA VAL A 199 -6.32 4.03 -11.28
C VAL A 199 -5.04 4.71 -10.84
N ILE A 200 -3.87 4.34 -11.37
CA ILE A 200 -2.61 5.00 -10.98
C ILE A 200 -2.59 6.48 -11.37
N GLU A 201 -3.07 6.82 -12.57
CA GLU A 201 -3.01 8.18 -13.11
C GLU A 201 -4.04 9.14 -12.50
N GLN A 202 -5.24 8.64 -12.18
CA GLN A 202 -6.39 9.48 -11.80
C GLN A 202 -6.84 9.25 -10.35
N HIS A 203 -6.57 8.07 -9.79
CA HIS A 203 -6.96 7.69 -8.44
C HIS A 203 -5.82 7.02 -7.66
N PRO A 204 -4.60 7.59 -7.63
CA PRO A 204 -3.46 6.96 -6.96
C PRO A 204 -3.73 6.69 -5.46
N GLU A 205 -4.61 7.46 -4.83
CA GLU A 205 -5.05 7.25 -3.45
C GLU A 205 -5.82 5.93 -3.24
N TRP A 206 -6.36 5.33 -4.30
CA TRP A 206 -7.04 4.04 -4.22
C TRP A 206 -6.08 2.89 -4.02
N VAL A 207 -4.82 2.99 -4.42
CA VAL A 207 -3.87 1.86 -4.40
C VAL A 207 -2.58 2.13 -3.63
N GLY A 208 -2.16 3.40 -3.53
CA GLY A 208 -0.85 3.77 -2.96
C GLY A 208 -0.62 3.26 -1.53
N ASN A 209 -1.63 3.34 -0.67
CA ASN A 209 -1.53 2.96 0.74
C ASN A 209 -2.19 1.60 1.05
N ARG A 210 -2.64 0.85 0.04
CA ARG A 210 -3.39 -0.39 0.26
C ARG A 210 -2.46 -1.60 0.34
N ASP A 211 -2.48 -2.26 1.48
CA ASP A 211 -1.80 -3.54 1.67
C ASP A 211 -2.39 -4.61 0.75
N GLY A 212 -1.53 -5.52 0.25
CA GLY A 212 -1.86 -6.53 -0.77
C GLY A 212 -1.74 -6.07 -2.22
N ILE A 213 -1.65 -4.75 -2.47
CA ILE A 213 -1.29 -4.21 -3.79
C ILE A 213 0.23 -4.37 -4.01
N PRO A 214 0.69 -4.77 -5.22
CA PRO A 214 2.11 -4.87 -5.53
C PRO A 214 2.90 -3.61 -5.15
N SER A 215 4.06 -3.79 -4.53
CA SER A 215 4.92 -2.72 -4.04
C SER A 215 5.30 -1.69 -5.11
N VAL A 216 5.50 -2.13 -6.36
CA VAL A 216 5.78 -1.25 -7.51
C VAL A 216 4.61 -0.32 -7.82
N VAL A 217 3.37 -0.82 -7.73
CA VAL A 217 2.15 -0.05 -7.95
C VAL A 217 1.95 0.94 -6.80
N ARG A 218 2.17 0.50 -5.55
CA ARG A 218 2.12 1.37 -4.37
C ARG A 218 3.13 2.51 -4.49
N HIS A 219 4.35 2.20 -4.91
CA HIS A 219 5.41 3.18 -5.15
C HIS A 219 5.01 4.19 -6.22
N GLU A 220 4.60 3.74 -7.40
CA GLU A 220 4.21 4.61 -8.51
C GLU A 220 3.05 5.56 -8.11
N ALA A 221 2.02 5.01 -7.46
CA ALA A 221 0.88 5.78 -6.99
C ALA A 221 1.26 6.79 -5.89
N ASN A 222 2.07 6.40 -4.91
CA ASN A 222 2.49 7.30 -3.84
C ASN A 222 3.41 8.43 -4.35
N VAL A 223 4.32 8.14 -5.28
CA VAL A 223 5.19 9.16 -5.89
C VAL A 223 4.36 10.16 -6.72
N THR A 224 3.35 9.68 -7.46
CA THR A 224 2.46 10.54 -8.25
C THR A 224 1.70 11.55 -7.37
N ARG A 225 1.49 11.25 -6.09
CA ARG A 225 0.76 12.13 -5.15
C ARG A 225 1.60 13.25 -4.55
N PHE A 226 2.92 13.28 -4.75
CA PHE A 226 3.78 14.28 -4.09
C PHE A 226 3.39 15.72 -4.41
N ASP A 227 3.15 16.06 -5.67
CA ASP A 227 2.79 17.43 -6.08
C ASP A 227 1.41 17.85 -5.53
N ASP A 228 0.45 16.93 -5.51
CA ASP A 228 -0.90 17.17 -5.00
C ASP A 228 -0.90 17.32 -3.46
N GLU A 229 -0.17 16.46 -2.75
CA GLU A 229 -0.01 16.58 -1.29
C GLU A 229 0.75 17.85 -0.92
N ARG A 230 1.80 18.21 -1.67
CA ARG A 230 2.52 19.47 -1.49
C ARG A 230 1.59 20.67 -1.66
N SER A 231 0.86 20.73 -2.77
CA SER A 231 -0.10 21.80 -3.06
C SER A 231 -1.17 21.92 -1.97
N ARG A 232 -1.67 20.77 -1.47
CA ARG A 232 -2.63 20.71 -0.36
C ARG A 232 -2.05 21.30 0.93
N TRP A 233 -0.87 20.86 1.35
CA TRP A 233 -0.27 21.29 2.61
C TRP A 233 0.29 22.73 2.55
N GLU A 234 0.69 23.22 1.39
CA GLU A 234 1.01 24.64 1.18
C GLU A 234 -0.24 25.52 1.31
N THR A 235 -1.35 25.11 0.71
CA THR A 235 -2.64 25.81 0.83
C THR A 235 -3.10 25.85 2.30
N GLU A 236 -2.99 24.73 3.01
CA GLU A 236 -3.38 24.67 4.43
C GLU A 236 -2.46 25.52 5.32
N ARG A 237 -1.14 25.45 5.11
CA ARG A 237 -0.16 26.30 5.79
C ARG A 237 -0.47 27.78 5.61
N ASP A 238 -0.75 28.20 4.38
CA ASP A 238 -1.01 29.62 4.06
C ASP A 238 -2.35 30.07 4.65
N ARG A 239 -3.38 29.22 4.60
CA ARG A 239 -4.66 29.44 5.30
C ARG A 239 -4.48 29.60 6.81
N LEU A 240 -3.66 28.76 7.44
CA LEU A 240 -3.39 28.83 8.88
C LEU A 240 -2.62 30.09 9.26
N ARG A 241 -1.62 30.49 8.46
CA ARG A 241 -0.89 31.76 8.63
C ARG A 241 -1.83 32.97 8.54
N ASP A 242 -2.69 33.03 7.54
CA ASP A 242 -3.66 34.12 7.38
C ASP A 242 -4.61 34.22 8.59
N ARG A 243 -5.09 33.08 9.10
CA ARG A 243 -5.95 33.04 10.31
C ARG A 243 -5.25 33.58 11.56
N LEU A 244 -3.98 33.20 11.75
CA LEU A 244 -3.18 33.66 12.88
C LEU A 244 -2.92 35.16 12.82
N ASP A 245 -2.62 35.70 11.63
CA ASP A 245 -2.40 37.13 11.41
C ASP A 245 -3.67 37.98 11.67
N HIS A 246 -4.85 37.39 11.46
CA HIS A 246 -6.14 38.09 11.56
C HIS A 246 -6.81 37.91 12.94
N THR A 247 -6.19 37.18 13.85
CA THR A 247 -6.70 36.95 15.21
C THR A 247 -5.99 37.88 16.19
N MET A 248 -6.77 38.68 16.94
CA MET A 248 -6.26 39.71 17.87
C MET A 248 -5.28 39.17 18.94
N PHE A 249 -5.26 37.86 19.16
CA PHE A 249 -4.40 37.16 20.12
C PHE A 249 -3.56 36.02 19.48
N GLY A 250 -3.42 35.96 18.14
CA GLY A 250 -2.78 34.83 17.44
C GLY A 250 -3.47 33.50 17.76
N GLY A 251 -2.72 32.40 17.89
CA GLY A 251 -3.23 31.08 18.30
C GLY A 251 -3.42 30.92 19.82
N THR A 252 -3.39 31.99 20.61
CA THR A 252 -3.55 31.89 22.08
C THR A 252 -4.90 31.28 22.52
N PHE A 253 -5.91 31.26 21.64
CA PHE A 253 -7.24 30.70 21.91
C PHE A 253 -7.71 29.68 20.84
N THR A 254 -6.81 29.23 19.96
CA THR A 254 -7.07 28.23 18.91
C THR A 254 -5.88 27.27 18.81
N ASP A 255 -6.08 26.07 18.27
CA ASP A 255 -4.96 25.15 18.02
C ASP A 255 -4.20 25.48 16.71
N ASP A 256 -4.44 26.65 16.12
CA ASP A 256 -3.93 27.03 14.80
C ASP A 256 -2.39 27.12 14.76
N ASP A 257 -1.75 27.52 15.87
CA ASP A 257 -0.28 27.51 15.98
C ASP A 257 0.28 26.07 15.95
N ALA A 258 -0.45 25.12 16.54
CA ALA A 258 -0.08 23.72 16.53
C ALA A 258 -0.30 23.09 15.15
N GLU A 259 -1.47 23.31 14.56
CA GLU A 259 -1.81 22.86 13.21
C GLU A 259 -0.82 23.40 12.16
N LEU A 260 -0.42 24.67 12.28
CA LEU A 260 0.56 25.28 11.36
C LEU A 260 1.90 24.57 11.46
N TRP A 261 2.37 24.28 12.66
CA TRP A 261 3.62 23.56 12.84
C TRP A 261 3.57 22.16 12.22
N TYR A 262 2.48 21.41 12.42
CA TYR A 262 2.31 20.09 11.80
C TYR A 262 2.25 20.18 10.27
N ALA A 263 1.56 21.17 9.71
CA ALA A 263 1.55 21.42 8.26
C ALA A 263 2.97 21.71 7.72
N GLU A 264 3.76 22.51 8.43
CA GLU A 264 5.16 22.77 8.05
C GLU A 264 6.07 21.53 8.21
N GLN A 265 5.80 20.66 9.18
CA GLN A 265 6.49 19.37 9.29
C GLN A 265 6.14 18.45 8.11
N LYS A 266 4.86 18.35 7.74
CA LYS A 266 4.40 17.56 6.58
C LYS A 266 5.06 18.00 5.26
N LEU A 267 5.24 19.30 5.07
CA LEU A 267 5.99 19.82 3.91
C LEU A 267 7.47 19.44 3.94
N ARG A 268 8.14 19.53 5.10
CA ARG A 268 9.52 19.05 5.27
C ARG A 268 9.65 17.54 5.08
N ASP A 269 8.64 16.79 5.51
CA ASP A 269 8.58 15.34 5.35
C ASP A 269 8.49 14.97 3.86
N LEU A 270 7.70 15.70 3.06
CA LEU A 270 7.67 15.53 1.60
C LEU A 270 9.04 15.77 0.96
N ASP A 271 9.73 16.84 1.35
CA ASP A 271 11.09 17.12 0.85
C ASP A 271 12.05 15.96 1.17
N ASN A 272 12.01 15.46 2.40
CA ASN A 272 12.83 14.32 2.84
C ASN A 272 12.49 13.02 2.07
N LEU A 273 11.22 12.76 1.80
CA LEU A 273 10.77 11.57 1.06
C LEU A 273 11.13 11.64 -0.42
N GLU A 274 11.02 12.81 -1.05
CA GLU A 274 11.49 13.02 -2.42
C GLU A 274 13.00 12.81 -2.55
N GLU A 275 13.78 13.29 -1.57
CA GLU A 275 15.20 13.01 -1.49
C GLU A 275 15.50 11.52 -1.31
N LEU A 276 14.74 10.83 -0.46
CA LEU A 276 14.90 9.40 -0.22
C LEU A 276 14.62 8.58 -1.48
N VAL A 277 13.50 8.83 -2.15
CA VAL A 277 13.13 8.17 -3.42
C VAL A 277 14.19 8.41 -4.48
N ARG A 278 14.72 9.64 -4.58
CA ARG A 278 15.78 9.97 -5.54
C ARG A 278 17.11 9.29 -5.23
N ALA A 279 17.43 9.12 -3.95
CA ALA A 279 18.66 8.47 -3.50
C ALA A 279 18.61 6.93 -3.69
N HIS A 280 17.42 6.35 -3.69
CA HIS A 280 17.19 4.91 -3.83
C HIS A 280 16.23 4.62 -4.99
N PRO A 281 16.68 4.72 -6.26
CA PRO A 281 15.83 4.53 -7.43
C PRO A 281 15.20 3.12 -7.52
N ASP A 282 15.84 2.13 -6.91
CA ASP A 282 15.32 0.76 -6.83
C ASP A 282 14.45 0.50 -5.58
N GLY A 283 14.28 1.50 -4.70
CA GLY A 283 13.44 1.41 -3.52
C GLY A 283 11.94 1.48 -3.83
N ARG A 284 11.10 1.21 -2.83
CA ARG A 284 9.64 1.28 -2.95
C ARG A 284 9.06 2.12 -1.81
N LEU A 285 8.34 3.19 -2.16
CA LEU A 285 7.53 3.97 -1.23
C LEU A 285 6.15 3.33 -1.08
N MET A 286 5.99 2.49 -0.06
CA MET A 286 4.81 1.64 0.11
C MET A 286 3.67 2.32 0.88
N LEU A 287 3.97 3.38 1.62
CA LEU A 287 2.97 4.15 2.35
C LEU A 287 3.32 5.64 2.29
N LEU A 288 2.32 6.46 1.99
CA LEU A 288 2.36 7.91 2.06
C LEU A 288 1.04 8.42 2.66
N ASP A 289 1.03 8.69 3.95
CA ASP A 289 -0.14 9.23 4.63
C ASP A 289 0.22 10.49 5.42
N LEU A 290 -0.13 11.63 4.84
CA LEU A 290 -0.02 12.92 5.50
C LEU A 290 -1.36 13.38 6.08
N GLN A 291 -2.45 12.64 5.95
CA GLN A 291 -3.80 13.17 6.20
C GLN A 291 -4.45 12.58 7.45
N SER A 292 -4.24 11.29 7.76
CA SER A 292 -4.99 10.62 8.84
C SER A 292 -4.40 10.82 10.23
N GLY A 293 -3.16 11.34 10.34
CA GLY A 293 -2.45 11.54 11.59
C GLY A 293 -1.85 12.94 11.74
N GLU A 294 -1.35 13.21 12.95
CA GLU A 294 -0.64 14.45 13.30
C GLU A 294 0.65 14.59 12.49
N ARG A 295 1.44 13.51 12.42
CA ARG A 295 2.67 13.40 11.64
C ARG A 295 2.45 12.54 10.39
N THR A 296 3.34 12.71 9.42
CA THR A 296 3.41 11.85 8.24
C THR A 296 3.71 10.41 8.65
N MET A 297 2.91 9.47 8.15
CA MET A 297 3.19 8.03 8.21
C MET A 297 3.68 7.55 6.85
N THR A 298 4.67 6.67 6.86
CA THR A 298 5.32 6.19 5.64
C THR A 298 5.99 4.84 5.83
N ALA A 299 6.23 4.14 4.73
CA ALA A 299 6.99 2.90 4.71
C ALA A 299 7.84 2.87 3.45
N PHE A 300 9.12 2.56 3.60
CA PHE A 300 10.08 2.55 2.51
C PHE A 300 10.85 1.23 2.50
N ALA A 301 10.80 0.53 1.37
CA ALA A 301 11.53 -0.71 1.15
C ALA A 301 12.82 -0.47 0.35
N LEU A 302 13.88 -1.15 0.74
CA LEU A 302 15.10 -1.33 -0.03
C LEU A 302 15.13 -2.75 -0.58
N GLY A 303 15.19 -2.89 -1.90
CA GLY A 303 14.90 -4.15 -2.58
C GLY A 303 13.42 -4.24 -2.95
N ASP A 304 13.04 -5.30 -3.66
CA ASP A 304 11.67 -5.53 -4.10
C ASP A 304 11.00 -6.59 -3.21
N PRO A 305 10.14 -6.20 -2.26
CA PRO A 305 9.49 -7.14 -1.36
C PRO A 305 8.53 -8.10 -2.08
N ASP A 306 8.05 -7.79 -3.30
CA ASP A 306 7.15 -8.69 -4.02
C ASP A 306 7.89 -9.89 -4.62
N THR A 307 9.22 -9.85 -4.68
CA THR A 307 10.05 -10.93 -5.25
C THR A 307 11.15 -11.43 -4.32
N ALA A 308 11.28 -10.79 -3.15
CA ALA A 308 12.29 -11.16 -2.17
C ALA A 308 12.00 -12.54 -1.57
N ASP A 309 13.05 -13.31 -1.33
CA ASP A 309 12.99 -14.55 -0.55
C ASP A 309 12.99 -14.27 0.95
N HIS A 310 13.64 -13.17 1.37
CA HIS A 310 13.76 -12.72 2.76
C HIS A 310 13.35 -11.26 2.89
N ILE A 311 12.37 -10.99 3.76
CA ILE A 311 11.82 -9.65 3.99
C ILE A 311 11.97 -9.30 5.46
N SER A 312 12.57 -8.16 5.78
CA SER A 312 12.56 -7.63 7.15
C SER A 312 11.69 -6.39 7.25
N VAL A 313 10.89 -6.26 8.30
CA VAL A 313 10.13 -5.03 8.61
C VAL A 313 10.60 -4.46 9.94
N THR A 314 11.18 -3.26 9.92
CA THR A 314 11.59 -2.55 11.12
C THR A 314 10.50 -1.62 11.61
N THR A 315 9.98 -1.89 12.81
CA THR A 315 9.00 -1.05 13.51
C THR A 315 9.71 -0.22 14.57
N PRO A 316 9.78 1.12 14.40
CA PRO A 316 10.56 1.99 15.27
C PRO A 316 9.79 2.39 16.52
N GLY A 317 10.48 3.05 17.45
CA GLY A 317 9.91 3.53 18.71
C GLY A 317 9.66 5.04 18.79
N ILE A 318 9.62 5.54 20.02
CA ILE A 318 9.38 6.95 20.40
C ILE A 318 10.27 7.90 19.59
N ASP A 319 9.75 9.09 19.31
CA ASP A 319 10.45 10.18 18.60
C ASP A 319 10.85 9.87 17.16
N THR A 320 10.38 8.75 16.61
CA THR A 320 10.60 8.45 15.20
C THR A 320 9.65 9.27 14.32
N THR A 321 10.23 9.98 13.36
CA THR A 321 9.54 10.78 12.36
C THR A 321 10.18 10.55 10.99
N VAL A 322 9.61 11.10 9.92
CA VAL A 322 10.20 11.02 8.57
C VAL A 322 11.60 11.65 8.53
N ALA A 323 11.91 12.63 9.38
CA ALA A 323 13.27 13.17 9.50
C ALA A 323 14.30 12.11 9.94
N SER A 324 13.89 11.14 10.77
CA SER A 324 14.72 10.02 11.21
C SER A 324 14.73 8.86 10.21
N LEU A 325 13.82 8.84 9.23
CA LEU A 325 13.67 7.75 8.25
C LEU A 325 14.92 7.56 7.39
N ARG A 326 15.68 8.64 7.12
CA ARG A 326 16.97 8.53 6.44
C ARG A 326 17.92 7.61 7.22
N GLY A 327 18.08 7.83 8.52
CA GLY A 327 18.92 6.99 9.38
C GLY A 327 18.39 5.55 9.44
N MET A 328 17.08 5.36 9.56
CA MET A 328 16.47 4.02 9.50
C MET A 328 16.74 3.32 8.16
N THR A 329 16.74 4.05 7.05
CA THR A 329 17.01 3.48 5.73
C THR A 329 18.49 3.14 5.56
N GLU A 330 19.40 3.92 6.13
CA GLU A 330 20.83 3.58 6.20
C GLU A 330 21.08 2.33 7.06
N GLU A 331 20.39 2.21 8.20
CA GLU A 331 20.40 1.01 9.06
C GLU A 331 19.84 -0.21 8.31
N ALA A 332 18.72 -0.04 7.59
CA ALA A 332 18.12 -1.09 6.76
C ALA A 332 19.05 -1.50 5.61
N ALA A 333 19.76 -0.56 4.97
CA ALA A 333 20.73 -0.86 3.93
C ALA A 333 21.92 -1.67 4.46
N ALA A 334 22.41 -1.33 5.66
CA ALA A 334 23.48 -2.08 6.33
C ALA A 334 23.02 -3.50 6.71
N LEU A 335 21.80 -3.62 7.24
CA LEU A 335 21.18 -4.92 7.53
C LEU A 335 21.06 -5.77 6.26
N LYS A 336 20.50 -5.21 5.19
CA LYS A 336 20.36 -5.88 3.89
C LYS A 336 21.71 -6.40 3.37
N ALA A 337 22.73 -5.54 3.37
CA ALA A 337 24.05 -5.89 2.88
C ALA A 337 24.69 -7.02 3.71
N GLU A 338 24.49 -7.01 5.02
CA GLU A 338 24.99 -8.09 5.88
C GLU A 338 24.19 -9.38 5.67
N THR A 339 22.85 -9.32 5.55
CA THR A 339 22.01 -10.50 5.24
C THR A 339 22.46 -11.16 3.94
N GLU A 340 22.62 -10.38 2.85
CA GLU A 340 23.10 -10.87 1.55
C GLU A 340 24.51 -11.49 1.67
N ARG A 341 25.41 -10.86 2.44
CA ARG A 341 26.75 -11.42 2.70
C ARG A 341 26.68 -12.76 3.42
N GLN A 342 25.80 -12.92 4.41
CA GLN A 342 25.65 -14.19 5.13
C GLN A 342 25.03 -15.28 4.24
N LEU A 343 24.05 -14.93 3.41
CA LEU A 343 23.50 -15.83 2.38
C LEU A 343 24.56 -16.29 1.39
N ASP A 344 25.41 -15.37 0.91
CA ASP A 344 26.54 -15.69 0.04
C ASP A 344 27.51 -16.69 0.69
N LEU A 345 27.88 -16.47 1.95
CA LEU A 345 28.76 -17.37 2.72
C LEU A 345 28.13 -18.75 2.93
N ALA A 346 26.81 -18.83 3.04
CA ALA A 346 26.05 -20.07 3.14
C ALA A 346 25.81 -20.77 1.78
N GLY A 347 26.27 -20.17 0.66
CA GLY A 347 26.06 -20.70 -0.68
C GLY A 347 24.64 -20.48 -1.21
N ARG A 348 23.91 -19.51 -0.66
CA ARG A 348 22.53 -19.10 -1.00
C ARG A 348 22.51 -17.72 -1.70
N SER A 349 23.52 -17.42 -2.52
CA SER A 349 23.66 -16.13 -3.21
C SER A 349 22.55 -15.83 -4.24
N SER A 350 21.67 -16.80 -4.51
CA SER A 350 20.49 -16.61 -5.35
C SER A 350 19.32 -16.01 -4.59
N ASP A 351 19.32 -16.11 -3.26
CA ASP A 351 18.25 -15.63 -2.41
C ASP A 351 18.29 -14.10 -2.36
N SER A 352 17.12 -13.49 -2.54
CA SER A 352 16.94 -12.05 -2.62
C SER A 352 16.41 -11.49 -1.31
N VAL A 353 16.85 -10.27 -0.96
CA VAL A 353 16.53 -9.64 0.33
C VAL A 353 15.84 -8.30 0.11
N SER A 354 14.79 -8.04 0.88
CA SER A 354 14.14 -6.73 1.00
C SER A 354 14.08 -6.28 2.46
N THR A 355 14.49 -5.05 2.74
CA THR A 355 14.43 -4.48 4.10
C THR A 355 13.56 -3.24 4.12
N ILE A 356 12.57 -3.21 5.01
CA ILE A 356 11.52 -2.20 5.06
C ILE A 356 11.64 -1.39 6.36
N ALA A 357 11.78 -0.07 6.24
CA ALA A 357 11.57 0.86 7.34
C ALA A 357 10.08 1.23 7.39
N TRP A 358 9.37 0.80 8.43
CA TRP A 358 7.92 0.98 8.55
C TRP A 358 7.56 1.98 9.65
N LEU A 359 7.09 3.16 9.26
CA LEU A 359 6.53 4.20 10.13
C LEU A 359 5.03 4.37 9.82
N GLY A 360 4.26 3.28 9.90
CA GLY A 360 2.83 3.26 9.57
C GLY A 360 1.88 3.60 10.71
N TYR A 361 2.41 4.12 11.82
CA TYR A 361 1.66 4.54 12.99
C TYR A 361 2.19 5.88 13.53
N GLN A 362 1.58 6.39 14.60
CA GLN A 362 2.03 7.62 15.26
C GLN A 362 2.80 7.26 16.53
N PRO A 363 4.14 7.05 16.51
CA PRO A 363 4.90 6.87 17.74
C PRO A 363 4.67 8.02 18.72
N PRO A 364 4.75 7.79 20.05
CA PRO A 364 4.76 8.88 21.01
C PRO A 364 5.92 9.84 20.71
N THR A 365 5.72 11.14 20.93
CA THR A 365 6.75 12.15 20.65
C THR A 365 6.99 13.07 21.85
N THR A 366 8.25 13.43 22.07
CA THR A 366 8.72 14.39 23.09
C THR A 366 8.82 15.82 22.54
N THR A 367 8.69 16.00 21.21
CA THR A 367 8.89 17.29 20.52
C THR A 367 7.73 17.69 19.60
N GLY A 368 7.12 18.86 19.87
CA GLY A 368 5.98 19.38 19.11
C GLY A 368 5.02 20.26 19.93
N PRO A 369 4.11 21.00 19.30
CA PRO A 369 3.08 21.77 19.99
C PRO A 369 2.10 20.83 20.71
N GLY A 370 1.87 21.06 22.00
CA GLY A 370 1.06 20.18 22.85
C GLY A 370 1.83 19.00 23.47
N ASN A 371 3.12 18.84 23.19
CA ASN A 371 3.88 17.65 23.57
C ASN A 371 4.29 17.62 25.05
N PHE A 372 3.44 16.99 25.86
CA PHE A 372 3.90 16.11 26.94
C PHE A 372 3.24 14.74 26.80
N ASP A 373 3.31 14.13 25.61
CA ASP A 373 3.06 12.68 25.50
C ASP A 373 4.17 11.89 26.21
N VAL A 374 5.34 12.46 26.50
CA VAL A 374 6.32 11.89 27.44
C VAL A 374 6.95 13.02 28.26
N PRO A 375 6.60 13.23 29.54
CA PRO A 375 7.26 14.23 30.36
C PRO A 375 8.60 13.71 30.86
N PHE A 376 9.68 14.22 30.26
CA PHE A 376 11.00 14.34 30.87
C PHE A 376 11.38 15.81 30.62
N ILE A 377 11.59 16.69 31.58
CA ILE A 377 12.52 16.64 32.70
C ILE A 377 12.00 17.64 33.76
N ASP A 378 11.54 17.17 34.92
CA ASP A 378 11.79 17.93 36.15
C ASP A 378 12.37 16.94 37.18
N GLN A 379 13.61 17.22 37.56
CA GLN A 379 14.53 16.31 38.25
C GLN A 379 14.17 16.07 39.73
N ASN A 380 12.91 16.20 40.16
CA ASN A 380 12.62 16.13 41.60
C ASN A 380 11.27 15.60 42.06
N LEU A 381 10.45 14.95 41.22
CA LEU A 381 9.15 14.42 41.70
C LEU A 381 8.82 13.03 41.12
N GLY A 382 8.96 12.01 41.99
CA GLY A 382 8.11 10.80 42.03
C GLY A 382 8.09 9.83 40.83
N ARG A 383 8.47 8.59 41.08
CA ARG A 383 8.41 7.36 40.23
C ARG A 383 7.03 6.97 39.65
N GLY A 384 6.06 7.89 39.55
CA GLY A 384 4.69 7.63 39.09
C GLY A 384 4.23 8.44 37.88
N TRP A 385 5.04 9.37 37.34
CA TRP A 385 4.60 10.33 36.30
C TRP A 385 5.15 10.08 34.89
N LEU A 386 6.14 9.18 34.73
CA LEU A 386 6.48 8.62 33.41
C LEU A 386 5.27 7.89 32.77
N VAL A 387 4.29 7.50 33.59
CA VAL A 387 3.39 6.37 33.36
C VAL A 387 2.08 6.75 32.64
N ASP A 388 1.69 8.03 32.61
CA ASP A 388 0.51 8.50 31.83
C ASP A 388 0.82 8.77 30.36
N SER A 389 2.11 8.76 30.02
CA SER A 389 2.65 9.35 28.81
C SER A 389 2.90 8.32 27.70
N TRP A 390 3.17 7.07 28.11
CA TRP A 390 3.19 5.91 27.24
C TRP A 390 1.75 5.46 27.00
N GLN A 391 0.96 6.27 26.29
CA GLN A 391 -0.40 5.91 25.92
C GLN A 391 -0.32 4.64 25.09
N SER A 392 -0.77 3.50 25.62
CA SER A 392 -0.90 2.25 24.85
C SER A 392 -1.77 2.43 23.61
N GLY A 393 -2.63 3.47 23.59
CA GLY A 393 -3.50 3.80 22.46
C GLY A 393 -2.77 4.00 21.11
N ARG A 394 -1.56 4.59 21.08
CA ARG A 394 -0.80 4.77 19.83
C ARG A 394 -0.34 3.41 19.26
N ALA A 395 0.17 2.51 20.11
CA ALA A 395 0.50 1.14 19.73
C ALA A 395 -0.74 0.32 19.35
N THR A 396 -1.81 0.36 20.16
CA THR A 396 -3.08 -0.34 19.88
C THR A 396 -3.71 0.12 18.56
N ALA A 397 -3.59 1.40 18.19
CA ALA A 397 -4.05 1.90 16.90
C ALA A 397 -3.11 1.53 15.73
N GLY A 398 -1.81 1.36 16.00
CA GLY A 398 -0.81 0.96 15.01
C GLY A 398 -0.79 -0.54 14.73
N ALA A 399 -1.10 -1.36 15.73
CA ALA A 399 -0.97 -2.82 15.65
C ALA A 399 -1.82 -3.46 14.54
N PRO A 400 -3.12 -3.13 14.36
CA PRO A 400 -3.89 -3.67 13.24
C PRO A 400 -3.35 -3.24 11.86
N LYS A 401 -2.79 -2.03 11.76
CA LYS A 401 -2.17 -1.55 10.52
C LYS A 401 -0.88 -2.32 10.20
N LEU A 402 -0.09 -2.64 11.23
CA LEU A 402 1.12 -3.44 11.08
C LEU A 402 0.79 -4.90 10.74
N ALA A 403 -0.22 -5.49 11.36
CA ALA A 403 -0.72 -6.82 11.02
C ALA A 403 -1.19 -6.90 9.56
N ALA A 404 -2.00 -5.92 9.12
CA ALA A 404 -2.43 -5.82 7.73
C ALA A 404 -1.26 -5.59 6.77
N PHE A 405 -0.22 -4.85 7.19
CA PHE A 405 0.99 -4.66 6.39
C PHE A 405 1.76 -5.97 6.19
N TYR A 406 1.93 -6.78 7.25
CA TYR A 406 2.55 -8.10 7.14
C TYR A 406 1.74 -9.03 6.23
N GLU A 407 0.42 -9.12 6.40
CA GLU A 407 -0.43 -9.92 5.52
C GLU A 407 -0.36 -9.40 4.08
N GLY A 408 -0.27 -8.09 3.89
CA GLY A 408 -0.12 -7.47 2.57
C GLY A 408 1.17 -7.83 1.85
N LEU A 409 2.28 -8.02 2.57
CA LEU A 409 3.54 -8.48 2.00
C LEU A 409 3.41 -9.92 1.47
N ASP A 410 2.88 -10.83 2.30
CA ASP A 410 2.63 -12.22 1.90
C ASP A 410 1.67 -12.31 0.70
N VAL A 411 0.56 -11.58 0.74
CA VAL A 411 -0.43 -11.55 -0.35
C VAL A 411 0.11 -10.97 -1.65
N ALA A 412 0.97 -9.95 -1.59
CA ALA A 412 1.53 -9.33 -2.79
C ALA A 412 2.70 -10.12 -3.38
N SER A 413 3.31 -11.02 -2.60
CA SER A 413 4.49 -11.79 -2.97
C SER A 413 4.27 -12.67 -4.21
N GLN A 414 5.28 -12.70 -5.06
CA GLN A 414 5.43 -13.62 -6.18
C GLN A 414 6.26 -14.86 -5.79
N THR A 415 6.99 -14.76 -4.67
CA THR A 415 7.71 -15.87 -4.05
C THR A 415 6.73 -16.67 -3.21
N PRO A 416 6.60 -17.99 -3.43
CA PRO A 416 5.77 -18.83 -2.57
C PRO A 416 6.32 -18.82 -1.14
N ASP A 417 5.54 -18.27 -0.19
CA ASP A 417 5.87 -18.22 1.25
C ASP A 417 7.22 -17.52 1.53
N PRO A 418 7.31 -16.19 1.32
CA PRO A 418 8.55 -15.45 1.59
C PRO A 418 8.86 -15.46 3.08
N HIS A 419 10.14 -15.55 3.45
CA HIS A 419 10.54 -15.49 4.85
C HIS A 419 10.40 -14.06 5.41
N ILE A 420 9.44 -13.82 6.31
CA ILE A 420 9.18 -12.48 6.87
C ILE A 420 9.67 -12.40 8.32
N THR A 421 10.59 -11.46 8.57
CA THR A 421 11.12 -11.16 9.90
C THR A 421 10.64 -9.80 10.42
N ALA A 422 10.02 -9.82 11.60
CA ALA A 422 9.53 -8.63 12.31
C ALA A 422 10.59 -8.09 13.28
N LEU A 423 11.09 -6.87 13.05
CA LEU A 423 12.14 -6.23 13.86
C LEU A 423 11.57 -5.04 14.65
N GLY A 424 11.25 -5.26 15.92
CA GLY A 424 10.61 -4.26 16.77
C GLY A 424 11.61 -3.59 17.70
N HIS A 425 11.79 -2.27 17.58
CA HIS A 425 12.66 -1.47 18.43
C HIS A 425 11.89 -0.67 19.47
N SER A 426 12.30 -0.72 20.73
CA SER A 426 11.76 0.17 21.77
C SER A 426 10.22 0.09 21.86
N TYR A 427 9.50 1.21 21.81
CA TYR A 427 8.03 1.23 21.76
C TYR A 427 7.45 0.50 20.53
N GLY A 428 8.21 0.42 19.43
CA GLY A 428 7.87 -0.37 18.26
C GLY A 428 7.79 -1.87 18.56
N SER A 429 8.58 -2.38 19.51
CA SER A 429 8.48 -3.76 19.99
C SER A 429 7.10 -4.07 20.58
N TYR A 430 6.52 -3.12 21.31
CA TYR A 430 5.17 -3.27 21.86
C TYR A 430 4.09 -3.22 20.77
N THR A 431 4.23 -2.32 19.80
CA THR A 431 3.33 -2.24 18.65
C THR A 431 3.38 -3.52 17.81
N GLN A 432 4.58 -4.06 17.58
CA GLN A 432 4.81 -5.33 16.92
C GLN A 432 4.22 -6.51 17.70
N GLY A 433 4.45 -6.58 19.02
CA GLY A 433 3.90 -7.65 19.85
C GLY A 433 2.37 -7.72 19.80
N LEU A 434 1.70 -6.55 19.84
CA LEU A 434 0.25 -6.45 19.65
C LEU A 434 -0.20 -6.86 18.24
N ALA A 435 0.57 -6.50 17.20
CA ALA A 435 0.24 -6.85 15.81
C ALA A 435 0.32 -8.37 15.58
N LEU A 436 1.33 -9.02 16.14
CA LEU A 436 1.51 -10.47 16.00
C LEU A 436 0.41 -11.27 16.71
N GLN A 437 -0.11 -10.76 17.84
CA GLN A 437 -1.27 -11.34 18.52
C GLN A 437 -2.58 -11.25 17.72
N ASP A 438 -2.65 -10.36 16.72
CA ASP A 438 -3.85 -10.06 15.93
C ASP A 438 -3.73 -10.49 14.45
N ALA A 439 -2.75 -11.34 14.10
CA ALA A 439 -2.43 -11.64 12.69
C ALA A 439 -3.52 -12.41 11.91
N GLY A 440 -4.67 -12.71 12.51
CA GLY A 440 -5.76 -13.40 11.82
C GLY A 440 -5.44 -14.86 11.47
N PRO A 441 -6.10 -15.46 10.46
CA PRO A 441 -5.95 -16.89 10.13
C PRO A 441 -4.60 -17.27 9.51
N ARG A 442 -3.85 -16.30 8.99
CA ARG A 442 -2.50 -16.46 8.44
C ARG A 442 -1.59 -15.54 9.24
N GLN A 443 -0.71 -16.09 10.06
CA GLN A 443 0.43 -15.34 10.60
C GLN A 443 1.55 -15.44 9.55
N PRO A 444 1.80 -14.40 8.75
CA PRO A 444 2.82 -14.46 7.70
C PRO A 444 4.23 -14.20 8.24
N VAL A 445 4.38 -13.83 9.52
CA VAL A 445 5.68 -13.58 10.14
C VAL A 445 6.27 -14.89 10.65
N ASP A 446 7.46 -15.21 10.17
CA ASP A 446 8.22 -16.40 10.57
C ASP A 446 9.01 -16.16 11.85
N ASP A 447 9.77 -15.06 11.88
CA ASP A 447 10.69 -14.70 12.97
C ASP A 447 10.37 -13.31 13.52
N ALA A 448 10.51 -13.15 14.84
CA ALA A 448 10.37 -11.84 15.49
C ALA A 448 11.55 -11.54 16.42
N VAL A 449 12.11 -10.33 16.28
CA VAL A 449 13.18 -9.81 17.14
C VAL A 449 12.69 -8.56 17.86
N PHE A 450 12.73 -8.60 19.19
CA PHE A 450 12.40 -7.47 20.06
C PHE A 450 13.68 -6.95 20.71
N TYR A 451 14.09 -5.72 20.37
CA TYR A 451 15.36 -5.19 20.83
C TYR A 451 15.22 -3.78 21.42
N GLY A 452 15.98 -3.52 22.50
CA GLY A 452 15.79 -2.31 23.30
C GLY A 452 14.35 -2.14 23.78
N SER A 453 13.63 -3.26 23.98
CA SER A 453 12.18 -3.27 24.24
C SER A 453 11.87 -2.99 25.72
N PRO A 454 10.84 -2.19 26.03
CA PRO A 454 10.28 -2.06 27.37
C PRO A 454 9.27 -3.17 27.76
N GLY A 455 9.03 -4.12 26.84
CA GLY A 455 7.92 -5.08 26.87
C GLY A 455 7.22 -5.19 25.51
N PHE A 456 6.58 -6.35 25.25
CA PHE A 456 5.85 -6.65 24.01
C PHE A 456 4.54 -7.41 24.21
N ASP A 457 3.95 -7.32 25.41
CA ASP A 457 2.66 -7.90 25.79
C ASP A 457 2.51 -9.42 25.62
N SER A 458 3.61 -10.17 25.72
CA SER A 458 3.61 -11.64 25.63
C SER A 458 4.75 -12.23 26.49
N ASN A 459 4.60 -13.50 26.90
CA ASN A 459 5.67 -14.28 27.54
C ASN A 459 6.33 -15.31 26.61
N ASP A 460 5.66 -15.76 25.55
CA ASP A 460 6.12 -16.84 24.69
C ASP A 460 5.72 -16.66 23.22
N GLU A 461 6.33 -17.47 22.34
CA GLU A 461 6.08 -17.42 20.90
C GLU A 461 4.63 -17.77 20.53
N SER A 462 3.97 -18.63 21.30
CA SER A 462 2.61 -19.10 20.98
C SER A 462 1.57 -18.01 21.15
N ASP A 463 1.74 -17.13 22.15
CA ASP A 463 0.95 -15.92 22.32
C ASP A 463 1.11 -14.98 21.11
N LEU A 464 2.28 -14.95 20.47
CA LEU A 464 2.58 -14.13 19.28
C LEU A 464 2.19 -14.81 17.95
N GLY A 465 1.63 -16.03 18.00
CA GLY A 465 1.36 -16.83 16.81
C GLY A 465 2.61 -17.34 16.09
N LEU A 466 3.79 -17.25 16.71
CA LEU A 466 5.06 -17.69 16.16
C LEU A 466 5.30 -19.18 16.44
N THR A 467 6.13 -19.81 15.61
CA THR A 467 6.59 -21.17 15.89
C THR A 467 7.65 -21.17 17.01
N PRO A 468 7.76 -22.25 17.82
CA PRO A 468 8.73 -22.28 18.91
C PRO A 468 10.18 -22.08 18.44
N ARG A 469 10.93 -21.22 19.13
CA ARG A 469 12.32 -20.80 18.82
C ARG A 469 12.47 -19.84 17.63
N HIS A 470 11.40 -19.13 17.30
CA HIS A 470 11.40 -18.07 16.29
C HIS A 470 11.12 -16.67 16.89
N GLY A 471 11.13 -16.56 18.22
CA GLY A 471 11.08 -15.29 18.95
C GLY A 471 12.39 -15.00 19.67
N PHE A 472 12.92 -13.80 19.46
CA PHE A 472 14.23 -13.39 19.99
C PHE A 472 14.16 -12.05 20.73
N VAL A 473 14.97 -11.91 21.78
CA VAL A 473 15.11 -10.67 22.55
C VAL A 473 16.56 -10.23 22.65
N MET A 474 16.80 -8.91 22.58
CA MET A 474 18.12 -8.32 22.73
C MET A 474 18.08 -7.08 23.62
N ARG A 475 18.98 -7.01 24.61
CA ARG A 475 19.12 -5.85 25.50
C ARG A 475 20.58 -5.51 25.79
N ALA A 476 20.99 -4.30 25.43
CA ALA A 476 22.27 -3.70 25.79
C ALA A 476 22.33 -3.45 27.30
N HIS A 477 23.52 -3.64 27.86
CA HIS A 477 23.72 -3.65 29.31
C HIS A 477 23.55 -2.26 29.97
N ASP A 478 23.76 -1.20 29.19
CA ASP A 478 23.66 0.20 29.55
C ASP A 478 22.40 0.88 28.98
N ASP A 479 21.48 0.09 28.40
CA ASP A 479 20.24 0.62 27.86
C ASP A 479 19.35 1.16 28.99
N PRO A 480 18.99 2.46 28.97
CA PRO A 480 18.10 3.05 29.98
C PRO A 480 16.69 2.45 29.95
N ILE A 481 16.31 1.68 28.93
CA ILE A 481 15.02 0.98 28.86
C ILE A 481 14.82 0.03 30.06
N THR A 482 15.91 -0.47 30.65
CA THR A 482 15.90 -1.26 31.90
C THR A 482 15.16 -0.60 33.06
N VAL A 483 15.02 0.73 33.05
CA VAL A 483 14.26 1.49 34.05
C VAL A 483 12.75 1.43 33.80
N ALA A 484 12.32 1.21 32.56
CA ALA A 484 10.92 1.07 32.15
C ALA A 484 10.40 -0.38 32.29
N ASP A 485 11.27 -1.38 32.17
CA ASP A 485 10.94 -2.82 32.20
C ASP A 485 10.24 -3.28 33.50
N GLY A 486 10.43 -2.55 34.61
CA GLY A 486 9.94 -2.95 35.94
C GLY A 486 8.46 -2.68 36.26
N PHE A 487 7.68 -2.12 35.32
CA PHE A 487 6.32 -1.65 35.61
C PHE A 487 5.19 -2.54 35.06
N GLY A 488 5.50 -3.58 34.26
CA GLY A 488 4.56 -4.62 33.82
C GLY A 488 3.39 -4.18 32.93
N ARG A 489 3.35 -2.91 32.49
CA ARG A 489 2.23 -2.34 31.72
C ARG A 489 2.30 -2.61 30.22
N LEU A 490 3.49 -2.88 29.70
CA LEU A 490 3.73 -3.25 28.30
C LEU A 490 4.05 -4.75 28.16
N GLY A 491 3.66 -5.55 29.16
CA GLY A 491 4.04 -6.94 29.30
C GLY A 491 5.20 -7.18 30.27
N PRO A 492 5.69 -8.43 30.36
CA PRO A 492 6.85 -8.81 31.17
C PRO A 492 8.15 -8.13 30.68
N ASP A 493 9.17 -8.11 31.53
CA ASP A 493 10.53 -7.75 31.14
C ASP A 493 10.98 -8.71 30.01
N PRO A 494 11.35 -8.22 28.81
CA PRO A 494 11.70 -9.06 27.67
C PRO A 494 12.72 -10.15 27.97
N VAL A 495 13.73 -9.91 28.83
CA VAL A 495 14.76 -10.92 29.13
C VAL A 495 14.33 -11.95 30.18
N GLN A 496 13.12 -11.81 30.73
CA GLN A 496 12.51 -12.75 31.65
C GLN A 496 11.42 -13.60 30.97
N THR A 497 11.21 -13.39 29.67
CA THR A 497 10.29 -14.18 28.85
C THR A 497 10.92 -15.51 28.44
N ASP A 498 10.13 -16.39 27.83
CA ASP A 498 10.60 -17.68 27.33
C ASP A 498 11.27 -17.58 25.93
N LEU A 499 11.31 -16.37 25.35
CA LEU A 499 11.99 -16.09 24.08
C LEU A 499 13.50 -16.21 24.20
N GLU A 500 14.16 -16.53 23.09
CA GLU A 500 15.59 -16.71 23.07
C GLU A 500 16.34 -15.37 23.21
N GLN A 501 17.12 -15.24 24.28
CA GLN A 501 17.96 -14.06 24.48
C GLN A 501 19.25 -14.16 23.66
N LEU A 502 19.47 -13.19 22.78
CA LEU A 502 20.68 -13.10 21.97
C LEU A 502 21.68 -12.13 22.60
N SER A 503 22.97 -12.47 22.48
CA SER A 503 24.06 -11.63 22.96
C SER A 503 24.20 -10.39 22.10
N VAL A 504 24.36 -9.25 22.77
CA VAL A 504 24.72 -7.97 22.14
C VAL A 504 26.15 -7.55 22.50
N ARG A 505 26.92 -8.45 23.13
CA ARG A 505 28.30 -8.19 23.54
C ARG A 505 29.27 -8.34 22.38
N GLU A 506 30.47 -7.80 22.55
CA GLU A 506 31.58 -7.99 21.63
C GLU A 506 31.81 -9.50 21.43
N ALA A 507 31.85 -9.92 20.17
CA ALA A 507 31.97 -11.33 19.82
C ALA A 507 32.67 -11.51 18.47
N SER A 508 33.33 -12.67 18.33
CA SER A 508 33.75 -13.17 17.03
C SER A 508 32.59 -13.96 16.43
N THR A 509 32.06 -13.51 15.30
CA THR A 509 30.97 -14.20 14.61
C THR A 509 31.48 -15.38 13.77
N PRO A 510 30.60 -16.34 13.40
CA PRO A 510 30.95 -17.51 12.58
C PRO A 510 31.68 -17.22 11.26
N ASP A 511 31.44 -16.03 10.68
CA ASP A 511 32.13 -15.51 9.49
C ASP A 511 33.58 -15.03 9.76
N GLY A 512 34.05 -15.11 11.01
CA GLY A 512 35.39 -14.71 11.44
C GLY A 512 35.54 -13.20 11.70
N VAL A 513 34.47 -12.42 11.65
CA VAL A 513 34.48 -10.98 11.92
C VAL A 513 34.44 -10.72 13.43
N GLN A 514 35.27 -9.79 13.91
CA GLN A 514 35.14 -9.27 15.28
C GLN A 514 34.14 -8.13 15.28
N ARG A 515 33.07 -8.27 16.05
CA ARG A 515 31.98 -7.30 16.13
C ARG A 515 31.94 -6.70 17.52
N GLU A 516 31.86 -5.38 17.57
CA GLU A 516 31.73 -4.61 18.82
C GLU A 516 30.33 -4.80 19.44
N ASP A 517 30.22 -4.51 20.73
CA ASP A 517 28.96 -4.54 21.45
C ASP A 517 28.02 -3.38 21.08
N ALA A 518 26.72 -3.60 21.29
CA ALA A 518 25.74 -2.53 21.31
C ALA A 518 25.74 -1.86 22.69
N ASN A 519 25.92 -0.54 22.67
CA ASN A 519 25.95 0.32 23.85
C ASN A 519 24.93 1.44 23.68
N GLY A 520 23.97 1.55 24.60
CA GLY A 520 22.89 2.52 24.54
C GLY A 520 21.71 2.11 23.67
N HIS A 521 20.65 2.93 23.73
CA HIS A 521 19.31 2.53 23.25
C HIS A 521 19.18 2.40 21.73
N SER A 522 19.97 3.15 20.95
CA SER A 522 19.82 3.22 19.48
C SER A 522 20.90 2.46 18.71
N GLU A 523 21.89 1.87 19.38
CA GLU A 523 23.08 1.35 18.68
C GLU A 523 22.91 -0.09 18.14
N TYR A 524 21.81 -0.77 18.45
CA TYR A 524 21.59 -2.18 18.08
C TYR A 524 21.75 -2.48 16.57
N PRO A 525 21.08 -1.77 15.64
CA PRO A 525 21.19 -2.09 14.21
C PRO A 525 22.38 -1.39 13.53
N ARG A 526 23.16 -0.59 14.27
CA ARG A 526 24.15 0.32 13.67
C ARG A 526 25.51 -0.33 13.50
N PRO A 527 26.24 0.00 12.41
CA PRO A 527 27.66 -0.28 12.31
C PRO A 527 28.45 0.35 13.45
N SER A 528 29.50 -0.34 13.89
CA SER A 528 30.42 0.16 14.91
C SER A 528 31.54 1.01 14.31
N GLY A 529 32.49 1.46 15.13
CA GLY A 529 33.61 2.28 14.67
C GLY A 529 34.52 1.59 13.64
N ASN A 530 34.46 0.25 13.55
CA ASN A 530 35.22 -0.54 12.59
C ASN A 530 34.52 -0.71 11.21
N GLY A 531 33.30 -0.17 11.04
CA GLY A 531 32.52 -0.25 9.80
C GLY A 531 31.68 -1.52 9.63
N GLU A 532 31.82 -2.51 10.51
CA GLU A 532 30.99 -3.72 10.55
C GLU A 532 29.77 -3.51 11.43
N LEU A 533 28.66 -4.19 11.12
CA LEU A 533 27.53 -4.29 12.05
C LEU A 533 28.00 -4.84 13.40
N ARG A 534 27.49 -4.22 14.48
CA ARG A 534 27.62 -4.75 15.84
C ARG A 534 27.03 -6.16 15.94
N THR A 535 27.35 -6.87 17.01
CA THR A 535 26.86 -8.25 17.24
C THR A 535 25.33 -8.34 17.13
N SER A 536 24.60 -7.34 17.64
CA SER A 536 23.14 -7.26 17.51
C SER A 536 22.66 -7.10 16.06
N GLY A 537 23.32 -6.27 15.25
CA GLY A 537 23.00 -6.10 13.83
C GLY A 537 23.29 -7.37 13.03
N TYR A 538 24.38 -8.06 13.35
CA TYR A 538 24.67 -9.38 12.78
C TYR A 538 23.59 -10.42 13.14
N ASN A 539 23.19 -10.49 14.40
CA ASN A 539 22.13 -11.40 14.84
C ASN A 539 20.83 -11.15 14.05
N MET A 540 20.43 -9.88 13.89
CA MET A 540 19.29 -9.54 13.04
C MET A 540 19.50 -10.02 11.60
N ALA A 541 20.68 -9.80 11.01
CA ALA A 541 20.96 -10.18 9.62
C ALA A 541 20.83 -11.69 9.38
N VAL A 542 21.37 -12.53 10.28
CA VAL A 542 21.27 -13.99 10.14
C VAL A 542 19.86 -14.52 10.41
N ILE A 543 19.09 -13.87 11.28
CA ILE A 543 17.66 -14.20 11.48
C ILE A 543 16.89 -13.84 10.21
N VAL A 544 17.07 -12.64 9.65
CA VAL A 544 16.45 -12.24 8.38
C VAL A 544 16.77 -13.21 7.26
N ALA A 545 18.00 -13.77 7.22
CA ALA A 545 18.39 -14.77 6.23
C ALA A 545 17.79 -16.18 6.44
N GLY A 546 16.97 -16.36 7.48
CA GLY A 546 16.44 -17.67 7.89
C GLY A 546 17.52 -18.62 8.41
N MET A 547 18.54 -18.09 9.08
CA MET A 547 19.68 -18.83 9.66
C MET A 547 19.90 -18.50 11.16
N PRO A 548 18.86 -18.60 12.02
CA PRO A 548 18.96 -18.24 13.44
C PRO A 548 19.96 -19.09 14.24
N GLU A 549 20.38 -20.24 13.71
CA GLU A 549 21.44 -21.05 14.31
C GLU A 549 22.80 -20.32 14.36
N LEU A 550 23.03 -19.34 13.47
CA LEU A 550 24.25 -18.54 13.41
C LEU A 550 24.27 -17.38 14.42
N ALA A 551 23.13 -17.05 15.02
CA ALA A 551 23.03 -15.96 15.98
C ALA A 551 23.87 -16.22 17.25
N ILE A 552 24.44 -15.15 17.81
CA ILE A 552 25.27 -15.17 19.01
C ILE A 552 24.38 -15.11 20.25
N ARG A 553 24.61 -16.03 21.19
CA ARG A 553 23.83 -16.23 22.42
C ARG A 553 24.63 -15.86 23.65
#